data_AF-A0A8T3VJF3-F1
#
_entry.id   AF-A0A8T3VJF3-F1
#
_cell.length_a   1.000
_cell.length_b   1.000
_cell.length_c   1.000
_cell.angle_alpha   90.00
_cell.angle_beta   90.00
_cell.angle_gamma   90.00
#
_symmetry.space_group_name_H-M   'P 1'
#
loop_
_entity.id
_entity.type
_entity.pdbx_description
1 polymer ?
#
loop_
_entity_poly.entity_id
_entity_poly.type
_entity_poly.pdbx_seq_one_letter_code
_entity_poly.pdbx_strand_id
1 'polypeptide(L)'
;MYSEDEKAQLMRELKEMESLKVDTGDEGKILQNDLIDYIENGAGDEYDLVSRIEMYTYAFKLFSRKEVKLTGNQFFVYLNDSILDYEKIELIKKDLDKFELVIEAVEDNGEILINLNFTYHF
;
A
#
# COMPACT_ATOMS: atom_id res chain seq x y z
N MET A 1 -1.76 30.56 25.73
CA MET A 1 -2.88 30.41 24.78
C MET A 1 -2.34 30.85 23.45
N TYR A 2 -2.25 29.97 22.45
CA TYR A 2 -1.70 30.34 21.13
C TYR A 2 -2.54 31.46 20.51
N SER A 3 -1.86 32.43 19.90
CA SER A 3 -2.51 33.46 19.09
C SER A 3 -3.21 32.83 17.87
N GLU A 4 -4.20 33.52 17.30
CA GLU A 4 -4.90 33.01 16.11
C GLU A 4 -3.95 32.80 14.93
N ASP A 5 -2.91 33.64 14.81
CA ASP A 5 -1.90 33.54 13.76
C ASP A 5 -0.99 32.30 13.95
N GLU A 6 -0.57 32.01 15.19
CA GLU A 6 0.19 30.78 15.51
C GLU A 6 -0.64 29.52 15.24
N LYS A 7 -1.95 29.54 15.57
CA LYS A 7 -2.86 28.44 15.23
C LYS A 7 -3.01 28.25 13.73
N ALA A 8 -3.12 29.34 12.98
CA ALA A 8 -3.24 29.29 11.52
C ALA A 8 -1.96 28.75 10.87
N GLN A 9 -0.79 29.13 11.39
CA GLN A 9 0.49 28.60 10.94
C GLN A 9 0.66 27.12 11.29
N LEU A 10 0.36 26.71 12.52
CA LEU A 10 0.36 25.30 12.94
C LEU A 10 -0.59 24.45 12.08
N MET A 11 -1.78 24.96 11.76
CA MET A 11 -2.73 24.28 10.87
C MET A 11 -2.24 24.20 9.43
N ARG A 12 -1.45 25.17 8.97
CA ARG A 12 -0.86 25.19 7.63
C ARG A 12 0.30 24.20 7.54
N GLU A 13 1.17 24.18 8.56
CA GLU A 13 2.26 23.21 8.71
C GLU A 13 1.70 21.79 8.84
N LEU A 14 0.64 21.58 9.62
CA LEU A 14 -0.04 20.28 9.74
C LEU A 14 -0.64 19.84 8.40
N LYS A 15 -1.31 20.73 7.67
CA LYS A 15 -1.80 20.43 6.32
C LYS A 15 -0.68 20.15 5.33
N GLU A 16 0.44 20.88 5.43
CA GLU A 16 1.63 20.65 4.60
C GLU A 16 2.28 19.30 4.93
N MET A 17 2.32 18.90 6.20
CA MET A 17 2.77 17.56 6.65
C MET A 17 1.78 16.43 6.31
N GLU A 18 0.47 16.71 6.26
CA GLU A 18 -0.55 15.78 5.75
C GLU A 18 -0.48 15.66 4.22
N SER A 19 -0.12 16.74 3.53
CA SER A 19 0.04 16.82 2.07
C SER A 19 1.44 16.46 1.57
N LEU A 20 2.39 16.23 2.50
CA LEU A 20 3.70 15.67 2.22
C LEU A 20 3.43 14.30 1.61
N LYS A 21 3.37 14.29 0.28
CA LYS A 21 3.10 13.12 -0.56
C LYS A 21 3.91 11.98 0.03
N VAL A 22 3.25 10.85 0.29
CA VAL A 22 3.94 9.62 0.66
C VAL A 22 4.94 9.35 -0.46
N ASP A 23 6.20 9.69 -0.22
CA ASP A 23 7.32 9.50 -1.14
C ASP A 23 8.15 8.36 -0.55
N THR A 24 7.81 7.15 -0.99
CA THR A 24 8.55 5.92 -0.70
C THR A 24 9.90 5.89 -1.40
N GLY A 25 10.26 6.93 -2.16
CA GLY A 25 11.51 6.99 -2.91
C GLY A 25 11.60 5.84 -3.92
N ASP A 26 12.67 5.06 -3.83
CA ASP A 26 12.86 3.87 -4.65
C ASP A 26 12.37 2.56 -4.00
N GLU A 27 11.83 2.60 -2.76
CA GLU A 27 11.42 1.38 -2.04
C GLU A 27 10.34 0.59 -2.77
N GLY A 28 9.38 1.27 -3.40
CA GLY A 28 8.35 0.61 -4.20
C GLY A 28 8.94 -0.16 -5.39
N LYS A 29 9.95 0.41 -6.06
CA LYS A 29 10.63 -0.25 -7.18
C LYS A 29 11.51 -1.41 -6.72
N ILE A 30 12.19 -1.25 -5.60
CA ILE A 30 13.02 -2.31 -5.01
C ILE A 30 12.12 -3.49 -4.64
N LEU A 31 11.01 -3.23 -3.94
CA LEU A 31 10.02 -4.26 -3.60
C LEU A 31 9.45 -4.93 -4.86
N GLN A 32 9.10 -4.16 -5.89
CA GLN A 32 8.62 -4.72 -7.15
C GLN A 32 9.62 -5.71 -7.77
N ASN A 33 10.90 -5.33 -7.87
CA ASN A 33 11.91 -6.17 -8.48
C ASN A 33 12.13 -7.45 -7.66
N ASP A 34 12.17 -7.35 -6.33
CA ASP A 34 12.35 -8.51 -5.47
C ASP A 34 11.15 -9.46 -5.54
N LEU A 35 9.93 -8.93 -5.66
CA LEU A 35 8.74 -9.75 -5.91
C LEU A 35 8.81 -10.44 -7.26
N ILE A 36 9.22 -9.75 -8.32
CA ILE A 36 9.39 -10.36 -9.65
C ILE A 36 10.45 -11.47 -9.61
N ASP A 37 11.61 -11.21 -9.01
CA ASP A 37 12.68 -12.20 -8.87
C ASP A 37 12.23 -13.43 -8.06
N TYR A 38 11.43 -13.21 -7.02
CA TYR A 38 10.83 -14.30 -6.27
C TYR A 38 9.85 -15.12 -7.12
N ILE A 39 8.96 -14.48 -7.88
CA ILE A 39 7.96 -15.22 -8.66
C ILE A 39 8.59 -15.91 -9.89
N GLU A 40 9.55 -15.27 -10.57
CA GLU A 40 10.23 -15.85 -11.75
C GLU A 40 11.24 -16.91 -11.39
N ASN A 41 12.08 -16.62 -10.40
CA ASN A 41 13.29 -17.40 -10.14
C ASN A 41 13.22 -18.17 -8.81
N GLY A 42 12.16 -18.00 -8.02
CA GLY A 42 12.07 -18.56 -6.67
C GLY A 42 13.12 -17.98 -5.72
N ALA A 43 13.66 -16.80 -6.03
CA ALA A 43 14.74 -16.19 -5.28
C ALA A 43 14.18 -15.29 -4.17
N GLY A 44 14.53 -15.57 -2.91
CA GLY A 44 14.10 -14.79 -1.75
C GLY A 44 13.35 -15.61 -0.70
N ASP A 45 12.89 -14.93 0.34
CA ASP A 45 12.08 -15.52 1.42
C ASP A 45 10.67 -14.93 1.38
N GLU A 46 9.66 -15.80 1.36
CA GLU A 46 8.26 -15.40 1.26
C GLU A 46 7.82 -14.55 2.46
N TYR A 47 8.26 -14.91 3.67
CA TYR A 47 7.91 -14.19 4.89
C TYR A 47 8.52 -12.78 4.91
N ASP A 48 9.77 -12.62 4.46
CA ASP A 48 10.38 -11.30 4.28
C ASP A 48 9.60 -10.45 3.27
N LEU A 49 9.23 -11.00 2.12
CA LEU A 49 8.49 -10.28 1.09
C LEU A 49 7.10 -9.85 1.57
N VAL A 50 6.38 -10.75 2.26
CA VAL A 50 5.08 -10.43 2.86
C VAL A 50 5.21 -9.30 3.88
N SER A 51 6.21 -9.36 4.77
CA SER A 51 6.51 -8.31 5.74
C SER A 51 6.82 -6.97 5.06
N ARG A 52 7.55 -7.00 3.93
CA ARG A 52 7.87 -5.80 3.15
C ARG A 52 6.66 -5.21 2.43
N ILE A 53 5.75 -6.03 1.91
CA ILE A 53 4.46 -5.55 1.37
C ILE A 53 3.65 -4.87 2.48
N GLU A 54 3.58 -5.47 3.68
CA GLU A 54 2.89 -4.87 4.83
C GLU A 54 3.52 -3.54 5.23
N MET A 55 4.85 -3.46 5.35
CA MET A 55 5.55 -2.21 5.67
C MET A 55 5.36 -1.14 4.61
N TYR A 56 5.41 -1.53 3.33
CA TYR A 56 5.21 -0.61 2.20
C TYR A 56 3.80 -0.02 2.23
N THR A 57 2.76 -0.86 2.32
CA THR A 57 1.36 -0.38 2.40
C THR A 57 1.10 0.43 3.68
N TYR A 58 1.74 0.07 4.79
CA TYR A 58 1.71 0.84 6.04
C TYR A 58 2.26 2.27 5.86
N ALA A 59 3.30 2.48 5.04
CA ALA A 59 3.82 3.82 4.75
C ALA A 59 2.76 4.73 4.11
N PHE A 60 1.83 4.16 3.34
CA PHE A 60 0.65 4.86 2.80
C PHE A 60 -0.51 4.98 3.79
N LYS A 61 -0.35 4.51 5.03
CA LYS A 61 -1.42 4.38 6.03
C LYS A 61 -2.57 3.47 5.53
N LEU A 62 -2.26 2.51 4.65
CA LEU A 62 -3.18 1.48 4.19
C LEU A 62 -2.96 0.23 5.04
N PHE A 63 -3.70 0.14 6.14
CA PHE A 63 -3.54 -0.96 7.09
C PHE A 63 -4.35 -2.17 6.64
N SER A 64 -3.67 -3.28 6.38
CA SER A 64 -4.35 -4.53 6.07
C SER A 64 -5.15 -5.03 7.28
N ARG A 65 -6.37 -5.51 7.03
CA ARG A 65 -7.29 -6.10 8.02
C ARG A 65 -7.14 -7.61 8.15
N LYS A 66 -6.45 -8.20 7.18
CA LYS A 66 -6.05 -9.61 7.15
C LYS A 66 -4.56 -9.69 6.91
N GLU A 67 -4.01 -10.86 7.22
CA GLU A 67 -2.65 -11.21 6.81
C GLU A 67 -2.49 -10.98 5.30
N VAL A 68 -1.43 -10.27 4.92
CA VAL A 68 -1.05 -10.11 3.52
C VAL A 68 -0.61 -11.46 3.00
N LYS A 69 -1.12 -11.83 1.82
CA LYS A 69 -0.81 -13.12 1.20
C LYS A 69 -0.05 -12.89 -0.09
N LEU A 70 1.07 -13.59 -0.26
CA LEU A 70 1.76 -13.77 -1.52
C LEU A 70 1.45 -15.20 -1.99
N THR A 71 0.91 -15.38 -3.18
CA THR A 71 0.50 -16.69 -3.68
C THR A 71 0.66 -16.75 -5.19
N GLY A 72 1.60 -17.60 -5.65
CA GLY A 72 1.94 -17.67 -7.06
C GLY A 72 2.43 -16.30 -7.56
N ASN A 73 1.77 -15.77 -8.58
CA ASN A 73 2.07 -14.47 -9.18
C ASN A 73 1.23 -13.31 -8.63
N GLN A 74 0.56 -13.51 -7.49
CA GLN A 74 -0.37 -12.56 -6.93
C GLN A 74 -0.03 -12.23 -5.48
N PHE A 75 -0.33 -11.00 -5.07
CA PHE A 75 -0.42 -10.69 -3.65
C PHE A 75 -1.67 -9.87 -3.32
N PHE A 76 -2.13 -10.02 -2.06
CA PHE A 76 -3.42 -9.54 -1.60
C PHE A 76 -3.27 -8.65 -0.37
N VAL A 77 -3.92 -7.49 -0.40
CA VAL A 77 -4.01 -6.56 0.74
C VAL A 77 -5.49 -6.24 0.98
N TYR A 78 -5.97 -6.49 2.19
CA TYR A 78 -7.40 -6.34 2.53
C TYR A 78 -7.62 -5.07 3.35
N LEU A 79 -8.38 -4.12 2.85
CA LEU A 79 -8.68 -2.85 3.52
C LEU A 79 -10.14 -2.78 3.97
N ASN A 80 -10.45 -1.86 4.89
CA ASN A 80 -11.84 -1.41 5.06
C ASN A 80 -12.19 -0.39 3.96
N ASP A 81 -13.47 -0.29 3.61
CA ASP A 81 -14.01 0.67 2.65
C ASP A 81 -13.59 2.13 2.93
N SER A 82 -13.63 2.53 4.19
CA SER A 82 -13.25 3.86 4.69
C SER A 82 -11.77 4.22 4.55
N ILE A 83 -10.92 3.24 4.21
CA ILE A 83 -9.46 3.40 4.09
C ILE A 83 -9.05 3.53 2.62
N LEU A 84 -9.96 3.28 1.67
CA LEU A 84 -9.66 3.38 0.24
C LEU A 84 -9.49 4.85 -0.18
N ASP A 85 -8.25 5.28 -0.25
CA ASP A 85 -7.84 6.58 -0.76
C ASP A 85 -7.23 6.42 -2.16
N TYR A 86 -7.99 6.82 -3.19
CA TYR A 86 -7.61 6.65 -4.58
C TYR A 86 -6.28 7.35 -4.95
N GLU A 87 -5.95 8.47 -4.32
CA GLU A 87 -4.68 9.16 -4.62
C GLU A 87 -3.48 8.29 -4.21
N LYS A 88 -3.60 7.58 -3.09
CA LYS A 88 -2.56 6.66 -2.61
C LYS A 88 -2.49 5.39 -3.44
N ILE A 89 -3.63 4.87 -3.86
CA ILE A 89 -3.69 3.72 -4.75
C ILE A 89 -2.99 4.03 -6.09
N GLU A 90 -3.19 5.23 -6.64
CA GLU A 90 -2.50 5.65 -7.86
C GLU A 90 -0.97 5.78 -7.66
N LEU A 91 -0.51 6.20 -6.49
CA LEU A 91 0.93 6.19 -6.18
C LEU A 91 1.49 4.77 -6.10
N ILE A 92 0.78 3.86 -5.43
CA ILE A 92 1.19 2.45 -5.34
C ILE A 92 1.22 1.81 -6.72
N LYS A 93 0.21 2.07 -7.57
CA LYS A 93 0.19 1.58 -8.97
C LYS A 93 1.34 2.12 -9.80
N LYS A 94 1.80 3.34 -9.52
CA LYS A 94 2.93 3.94 -10.22
C LYS A 94 4.25 3.30 -9.80
N ASP A 95 4.39 2.96 -8.53
CA ASP A 95 5.57 2.27 -8.00
C ASP A 95 5.62 0.79 -8.43
N LEU A 96 4.46 0.11 -8.38
CA LEU A 96 4.26 -1.29 -8.75
C LEU A 96 3.71 -1.42 -10.18
N ASP A 97 4.33 -0.72 -11.13
CA ASP A 97 3.87 -0.59 -12.53
C ASP A 97 3.88 -1.90 -13.34
N LYS A 98 4.54 -2.94 -12.84
CA LYS A 98 4.55 -4.29 -13.44
C LYS A 98 3.40 -5.17 -12.97
N PHE A 99 2.72 -4.79 -11.89
CA PHE A 99 1.58 -5.51 -11.36
C PHE A 99 0.27 -4.88 -11.84
N GLU A 100 -0.64 -5.69 -12.33
CA GLU A 100 -2.03 -5.29 -12.54
C GLU A 100 -2.76 -5.25 -11.19
N LEU A 101 -3.39 -4.12 -10.85
CA LEU A 101 -4.22 -4.00 -9.66
C LEU A 101 -5.70 -4.20 -10.01
N VAL A 102 -6.33 -5.20 -9.39
CA VAL A 102 -7.77 -5.43 -9.37
C VAL A 102 -8.31 -5.14 -7.96
N ILE A 103 -9.36 -4.33 -7.87
CA ILE A 103 -10.00 -3.95 -6.60
C ILE A 103 -11.36 -4.63 -6.52
N GLU A 104 -11.57 -5.44 -5.48
CA GLU A 104 -12.80 -6.23 -5.31
C GLU A 104 -13.39 -6.01 -3.92
N ALA A 105 -14.72 -5.99 -3.81
CA ALA A 105 -15.39 -6.06 -2.52
C ALA A 105 -15.62 -7.53 -2.15
N VAL A 106 -15.16 -7.93 -0.97
CA VAL A 106 -15.24 -9.31 -0.47
C VAL A 106 -15.94 -9.31 0.87
N GLU A 107 -16.96 -10.16 1.03
CA GLU A 107 -17.63 -10.38 2.32
C GLU A 107 -16.83 -11.39 3.15
N ASP A 108 -16.49 -11.03 4.38
CA ASP A 108 -15.80 -11.89 5.33
C ASP A 108 -16.44 -11.76 6.71
N ASN A 109 -16.96 -12.86 7.26
CA ASN A 109 -17.59 -12.90 8.58
C ASN A 109 -18.68 -11.82 8.81
N GLY A 110 -19.39 -11.42 7.75
CA GLY A 110 -20.42 -10.38 7.81
C GLY A 110 -19.90 -8.94 7.71
N GLU A 111 -18.60 -8.75 7.46
CA GLU A 111 -17.99 -7.45 7.14
C GLU A 111 -17.63 -7.38 5.65
N ILE A 112 -17.74 -6.20 5.05
CA ILE A 112 -17.31 -5.96 3.67
C ILE A 112 -15.89 -5.39 3.69
N LEU A 113 -14.96 -6.12 3.10
CA LEU A 113 -13.57 -5.72 2.90
C LEU A 113 -13.31 -5.36 1.45
N ILE A 114 -12.35 -4.47 1.22
CA ILE A 114 -11.82 -4.15 -0.10
C ILE A 114 -10.52 -4.94 -0.28
N ASN A 115 -10.53 -5.91 -1.18
CA ASN A 115 -9.36 -6.65 -1.60
C ASN A 115 -8.63 -5.90 -2.71
N LEU A 116 -7.38 -5.53 -2.45
CA LEU A 116 -6.43 -5.08 -3.47
C LEU A 116 -5.61 -6.29 -3.92
N ASN A 117 -5.93 -6.80 -5.10
CA ASN A 117 -5.23 -7.91 -5.73
C ASN A 117 -4.24 -7.38 -6.75
N PHE A 118 -2.95 -7.57 -6.50
CA PHE A 118 -1.87 -7.23 -7.42
C PHE A 118 -1.38 -8.49 -8.12
N THR A 119 -1.47 -8.53 -9.45
CA THR A 119 -1.11 -9.70 -10.27
C THR A 119 0.03 -9.36 -11.23
N TYR A 120 1.10 -10.15 -11.20
CA TYR A 120 2.17 -10.07 -12.19
C TYR A 120 1.88 -10.96 -13.40
N HIS A 121 2.02 -10.43 -14.62
CA HIS A 121 1.80 -11.18 -15.86
C HIS A 121 3.13 -11.39 -16.59
N PHE A 122 3.46 -12.65 -16.89
CA PHE A 122 4.65 -13.08 -17.63
C PHE A 122 4.40 -13.17 -19.14
#